data_AF-A0A1Q3AYB7-F1
#
_entry.id   AF-A0A1Q3AYB7-F1
#
_cell.length_a   1.000
_cell.length_b   1.000
_cell.length_c   1.000
_cell.angle_alpha   90.00
_cell.angle_beta   90.00
_cell.angle_gamma   90.00
#
_symmetry.space_group_name_H-M   'P 1'
#
loop_
_entity.id
_entity.type
_entity.pdbx_description
1 polymer ?
#
loop_
_entity_poly.entity_id
_entity_poly.type
_entity_poly.pdbx_seq_one_letter_code
_entity_poly.pdbx_strand_id
1 'polypeptide(L)'
;MQPLELVGPLSTSIPKLSIEETPKLDLKEFPSTLKYSFLGENQTLPVILSSDLTPSQEEKVIHLLKENKEAISWTMADIKGISPSVYEHRITLIEGSKPSREPQR
;
A
#
# COMPACT_ATOMS: atom_id res chain seq x y z
N MET A 1 39.45 -14.70 -21.94
CA MET A 1 38.26 -15.48 -21.55
C MET A 1 38.30 -15.62 -20.03
N GLN A 2 37.74 -14.66 -19.29
CA GLN A 2 37.60 -14.76 -17.83
C GLN A 2 36.29 -15.50 -17.51
N PRO A 3 36.25 -16.40 -16.51
CA PRO A 3 35.02 -17.09 -16.12
C PRO A 3 34.06 -16.12 -15.40
N LEU A 4 32.77 -16.24 -15.68
CA LEU A 4 31.69 -15.58 -14.93
C LEU A 4 31.55 -16.29 -13.58
N GLU A 5 31.99 -15.63 -12.51
CA GLU A 5 31.80 -16.11 -11.14
C GLU A 5 30.31 -16.11 -10.78
N LEU A 6 29.88 -17.25 -10.21
CA LEU A 6 28.53 -17.58 -9.81
C LEU A 6 28.08 -16.66 -8.67
N VAL A 7 27.09 -15.80 -8.94
CA VAL A 7 26.50 -14.88 -7.96
C VAL A 7 25.91 -15.70 -6.80
N GLY A 8 26.32 -15.37 -5.56
CA GLY A 8 25.92 -16.07 -4.34
C GLY A 8 24.39 -16.09 -4.08
N PRO A 9 23.94 -16.80 -3.03
CA PRO A 9 22.53 -17.02 -2.79
C PRO A 9 21.79 -15.68 -2.64
N LEU A 10 20.81 -15.48 -3.52
CA LEU A 10 19.83 -14.39 -3.47
C LEU A 10 19.21 -14.40 -2.06
N SER A 11 19.57 -13.40 -1.24
CA SER A 11 18.85 -13.13 0.01
C SER A 11 17.39 -12.84 -0.36
N THR A 12 16.57 -13.87 -0.36
CA THR A 12 15.12 -13.79 -0.31
C THR A 12 14.73 -13.25 1.06
N SER A 13 15.00 -11.96 1.31
CA SER A 13 14.21 -11.23 2.29
C SER A 13 12.81 -11.13 1.69
N ILE A 14 11.94 -12.07 2.06
CA ILE A 14 10.52 -11.94 1.83
C ILE A 14 10.16 -10.52 2.29
N PRO A 15 9.62 -9.65 1.42
CA PRO A 15 9.14 -8.36 1.88
C PRO A 15 8.09 -8.67 2.94
N LYS A 16 8.37 -8.29 4.19
CA LYS A 16 7.43 -8.46 5.30
C LYS A 16 6.10 -7.89 4.84
N LEU A 17 5.07 -8.73 4.85
CA LEU A 17 3.71 -8.31 4.58
C LEU A 17 3.41 -7.18 5.56
N SER A 18 2.87 -6.07 5.05
CA SER A 18 2.40 -4.92 5.84
C SER A 18 1.24 -5.27 6.80
N ILE A 19 0.97 -6.56 6.98
CA ILE A 19 -0.05 -7.18 7.85
C ILE A 19 0.51 -7.41 9.27
N GLU A 20 1.84 -7.55 9.45
CA GLU A 20 2.45 -7.83 10.76
C GLU A 20 2.86 -6.57 11.57
N GLU A 21 3.21 -5.48 10.89
CA GLU A 21 3.56 -4.22 11.53
C GLU A 21 2.73 -3.11 10.91
N THR A 22 1.86 -2.50 11.72
CA THR A 22 1.12 -1.30 11.33
C THR A 22 2.14 -0.20 11.11
N PRO A 23 2.27 0.41 9.92
CA PRO A 23 3.00 1.66 9.78
C PRO A 23 2.45 2.62 10.83
N LYS A 24 3.30 3.37 11.54
CA LYS A 24 2.83 4.51 12.34
C LYS A 24 2.09 5.45 11.38
N LEU A 25 0.77 5.33 11.37
CA LEU A 25 -0.07 5.99 10.42
C LEU A 25 -0.41 7.35 11.01
N ASP A 26 0.19 8.40 10.48
CA ASP A 26 -0.26 9.76 10.74
C ASP A 26 -1.62 9.94 10.04
N LEU A 27 -2.70 9.59 10.75
CA LEU A 27 -4.07 9.73 10.28
C LEU A 27 -4.34 11.19 9.96
N LYS A 28 -4.74 11.45 8.72
CA LYS A 28 -5.06 12.81 8.27
C LYS A 28 -6.41 13.22 8.83
N GLU A 29 -6.54 14.48 9.23
CA GLU A 29 -7.84 15.04 9.61
C GLU A 29 -8.79 15.05 8.41
N PHE A 30 -10.04 14.67 8.65
CA PHE A 30 -11.09 14.64 7.64
C PHE A 30 -12.18 15.68 7.90
N PRO A 31 -12.92 16.09 6.86
CA PRO A 31 -14.19 16.77 7.05
C PRO A 31 -15.15 15.90 7.88
N SER A 32 -16.07 16.54 8.61
CA SER A 32 -17.00 15.88 9.54
C SER A 32 -17.92 14.83 8.89
N THR A 33 -17.97 14.78 7.55
CA THR A 33 -18.74 13.84 6.75
C THR A 33 -18.09 12.46 6.61
N LEU A 34 -16.83 12.31 7.05
CA LEU A 34 -16.05 11.08 6.95
C LEU A 34 -15.45 10.69 8.30
N LYS A 35 -15.30 9.38 8.53
CA LYS A 35 -14.68 8.83 9.73
C LYS A 35 -13.81 7.62 9.40
N TYR A 36 -12.87 7.36 10.31
CA TYR A 36 -12.08 6.13 10.28
C TYR A 36 -12.82 5.01 11.00
N SER A 37 -12.84 3.83 10.37
CA SER A 37 -13.18 2.56 10.99
C SER A 37 -12.05 1.55 10.69
N PHE A 38 -11.95 0.47 11.44
CA PHE A 38 -10.81 -0.45 11.35
C PHE A 38 -11.28 -1.89 11.11
N LEU A 39 -10.66 -2.57 10.14
CA LEU A 39 -11.01 -3.95 9.78
C LEU A 39 -10.16 -5.00 10.52
N GLY A 40 -9.02 -4.58 11.07
CA GLY A 40 -8.10 -5.42 11.83
C GLY A 40 -8.09 -5.09 13.33
N GLU A 41 -7.43 -5.93 14.11
CA GLU A 41 -7.25 -5.74 15.56
C GLU A 41 -6.31 -4.56 15.83
N ASN A 42 -6.29 -4.03 17.05
CA ASN A 42 -5.37 -2.96 17.47
C ASN A 42 -5.36 -1.72 16.53
N GLN A 43 -6.51 -1.37 15.93
CA GLN A 43 -6.63 -0.26 14.97
C GLN A 43 -5.77 -0.44 13.70
N THR A 44 -5.57 -1.69 13.27
CA THR A 44 -4.95 -2.00 11.98
C THR A 44 -5.97 -1.98 10.84
N LEU A 45 -5.50 -1.79 9.61
CA LEU A 45 -6.30 -1.76 8.38
C LEU A 45 -7.42 -0.70 8.43
N PRO A 46 -7.07 0.60 8.48
CA PRO A 46 -8.06 1.67 8.48
C PRO A 46 -8.80 1.73 7.15
N VAL A 47 -10.11 1.92 7.25
CA VAL A 47 -11.01 2.25 6.14
C VAL A 47 -11.71 3.56 6.42
N ILE A 48 -12.00 4.31 5.37
CA ILE A 48 -12.69 5.60 5.45
C ILE A 48 -14.15 5.35 5.10
N LEU A 49 -15.05 5.64 6.03
CA LEU A 49 -16.50 5.52 5.85
C LEU A 49 -17.17 6.88 5.96
N SER A 50 -18.39 6.98 5.43
CA SER A 50 -19.24 8.14 5.70
C SER A 50 -19.63 8.17 7.18
N SER A 51 -19.59 9.36 7.79
CA SER A 51 -20.08 9.60 9.15
C SER A 51 -21.59 9.45 9.27
N ASP A 52 -22.31 9.58 8.16
CA ASP A 52 -23.78 9.64 8.11
C ASP A 52 -24.41 8.24 8.12
N LEU A 53 -23.59 7.18 8.15
CA LEU A 53 -24.05 5.81 8.27
C LEU A 53 -24.65 5.58 9.66
N THR A 54 -25.86 5.00 9.69
CA THR A 54 -26.43 4.47 10.93
C THR A 54 -25.56 3.31 11.46
N PRO A 55 -25.58 3.01 12.77
CA PRO A 55 -24.78 1.93 13.34
C PRO A 55 -25.00 0.57 12.66
N SER A 56 -26.25 0.26 12.27
CA SER A 56 -26.57 -0.99 11.56
C SER A 56 -26.01 -1.02 10.12
N GLN A 57 -25.98 0.11 9.43
CA GLN A 57 -25.39 0.19 8.09
C GLN A 57 -23.87 0.06 8.17
N GLU A 58 -23.25 0.75 9.13
CA GLU A 58 -21.82 0.65 9.37
C GLU A 58 -21.39 -0.79 9.67
N GLU A 59 -22.11 -1.49 10.55
CA GLU A 59 -21.82 -2.90 10.87
C GLU A 59 -21.89 -3.79 9.63
N LYS A 60 -22.92 -3.63 8.79
CA LYS A 60 -23.05 -4.37 7.52
C LYS A 60 -21.90 -4.08 6.56
N VAL A 61 -21.50 -2.81 6.45
CA VAL A 61 -20.38 -2.41 5.60
C VAL A 61 -19.08 -3.02 6.13
N ILE A 62 -18.81 -2.92 7.43
CA ILE A 62 -17.62 -3.51 8.04
C ILE A 62 -17.61 -5.03 7.84
N HIS A 63 -18.74 -5.71 8.01
CA HIS A 63 -18.85 -7.15 7.77
C HIS A 63 -18.51 -7.51 6.32
N LEU A 64 -19.13 -6.83 5.36
CA LEU A 64 -18.87 -7.03 3.93
C LEU A 64 -17.40 -6.79 3.58
N LEU A 65 -16.80 -5.71 4.11
CA LEU A 65 -15.39 -5.40 3.90
C LEU A 65 -14.48 -6.45 4.54
N LYS A 66 -14.86 -7.03 5.69
CA LYS A 66 -14.12 -8.11 6.35
C LYS A 66 -14.20 -9.42 5.56
N GLU A 67 -15.32 -9.73 4.95
CA GLU A 67 -15.49 -10.92 4.09
C GLU A 67 -14.72 -10.79 2.77
N ASN A 68 -14.60 -9.57 2.24
CA ASN A 68 -13.98 -9.29 0.95
C ASN A 68 -12.58 -8.68 1.07
N LYS A 69 -11.87 -8.92 2.20
CA LYS A 69 -10.53 -8.37 2.44
C LYS A 69 -9.60 -8.59 1.25
N GLU A 70 -9.56 -9.79 0.69
CA GLU A 70 -8.70 -10.14 -0.45
C GLU A 70 -9.01 -9.36 -1.74
N ALA A 71 -10.26 -8.96 -1.95
CA ALA A 71 -10.65 -8.17 -3.13
C ALA A 71 -10.37 -6.66 -2.95
N ILE A 72 -10.22 -6.21 -1.70
CA ILE A 72 -10.05 -4.81 -1.31
C ILE A 72 -8.59 -4.50 -0.98
N SER A 73 -7.79 -5.51 -0.60
CA SER A 73 -6.40 -5.31 -0.24
C SER A 73 -5.62 -4.73 -1.43
N TRP A 74 -5.21 -3.47 -1.28
CA TRP A 74 -4.39 -2.70 -2.22
C TRP A 74 -2.89 -2.90 -1.97
N THR A 75 -2.49 -3.93 -1.23
CA THR A 75 -1.08 -4.13 -0.89
C THR A 75 -0.34 -4.47 -2.17
N MET A 76 0.92 -4.05 -2.29
CA MET A 76 1.78 -4.45 -3.42
C MET A 76 1.83 -5.98 -3.62
N ALA A 77 1.58 -6.75 -2.55
CA ALA A 77 1.49 -8.21 -2.58
C ALA A 77 0.22 -8.75 -3.27
N ASP A 78 -0.86 -7.97 -3.34
CA ASP A 78 -2.15 -8.37 -3.90
C ASP A 78 -2.22 -8.12 -5.43
N ILE A 79 -1.34 -7.27 -5.96
CA ILE A 79 -1.17 -7.05 -7.40
C ILE A 79 -0.43 -8.26 -8.00
N LYS A 80 -1.19 -9.29 -8.39
CA LYS A 80 -0.65 -10.46 -9.08
C LYS A 80 0.12 -10.02 -10.34
N GLY A 81 1.44 -10.18 -10.30
CA GLY A 81 2.34 -9.92 -11.44
C GLY A 81 3.38 -8.82 -11.23
N ILE A 82 3.34 -8.06 -10.13
CA ILE A 82 4.38 -7.07 -9.82
C ILE A 82 5.09 -7.48 -8.54
N SER A 83 6.21 -8.20 -8.67
CA SER A 83 7.10 -8.41 -7.54
C SER A 83 7.90 -7.13 -7.28
N PRO A 84 7.90 -6.59 -6.04
CA PRO A 84 8.75 -5.45 -5.66
C PRO A 84 10.24 -5.71 -5.89
N SER A 85 10.66 -6.97 -5.85
CA SER A 85 12.04 -7.40 -6.11
C SER A 85 12.40 -7.40 -7.60
N VAL A 86 11.40 -7.36 -8.49
CA VAL A 86 11.59 -7.51 -9.95
C VAL A 86 11.44 -6.19 -10.69
N TYR A 87 10.85 -5.15 -10.08
CA TYR A 87 10.54 -3.91 -10.77
C TYR A 87 11.22 -2.69 -10.13
N GLU A 88 12.40 -2.34 -10.64
CA GLU A 88 12.99 -1.01 -10.47
C GLU A 88 12.74 -0.20 -11.74
N HIS A 89 11.89 0.82 -11.66
CA HIS A 89 11.71 1.76 -12.77
C HIS A 89 12.87 2.76 -12.79
N ARG A 90 13.86 2.54 -13.66
CA ARG A 90 14.94 3.50 -13.89
C ARG A 90 14.61 4.41 -15.09
N ILE A 91 14.30 5.66 -14.80
CA ILE A 91 14.22 6.71 -15.82
C ILE A 91 15.65 7.19 -16.07
N THR A 92 16.18 6.91 -17.26
CA THR A 92 17.52 7.39 -17.63
C THR A 92 17.41 8.84 -18.10
N LEU A 93 18.18 9.73 -17.50
CA LEU A 93 18.25 11.14 -17.89
C LEU A 93 19.49 11.39 -18.76
N ILE A 94 19.38 12.34 -19.68
CA ILE A 94 20.53 12.79 -20.48
C ILE A 94 21.54 13.49 -19.56
N GLU A 95 22.83 13.28 -19.78
CA GLU A 95 23.90 13.93 -19.01
C GLU A 95 23.73 15.46 -19.02
N GLY A 96 23.74 16.08 -17.83
CA GLY A 96 23.49 17.51 -17.65
C GLY A 96 22.02 17.93 -17.48
N SER A 97 21.08 16.99 -17.48
CA SER A 97 19.67 17.27 -17.15
C SER A 97 19.51 17.87 -15.76
N LYS A 98 18.61 18.86 -15.61
CA LYS A 98 18.30 19.50 -14.33
C LYS A 98 16.82 19.32 -13.99
N PRO A 99 16.47 19.09 -12.71
CA PRO A 99 15.07 19.06 -12.29
C PRO A 99 14.44 20.44 -12.52
N SER A 100 13.21 20.45 -13.03
CA SER A 100 12.41 21.66 -13.19
C SER A 100 10.99 21.40 -12.69
N ARG A 101 10.27 22.46 -12.30
CA ARG A 101 8.88 22.41 -11.85
C ARG A 101 8.09 23.45 -12.61
N GLU A 102 7.15 23.01 -13.44
CA GLU A 102 6.22 23.89 -14.14
C GLU A 102 4.94 24.10 -13.33
N PRO A 103 4.31 25.29 -13.42
CA PRO A 103 3.01 25.51 -12.82
C PRO A 103 1.94 24.68 -13.55
N GLN A 104 1.04 24.09 -12.78
CA GLN A 104 -0.12 23.38 -13.31
C GLN A 104 -1.07 24.40 -13.96
N ARG A 105 -1.51 24.14 -15.20
CA ARG A 105 -2.48 24.97 -15.91
C ARG A 105 -3.88 24.91 -15.30
#